data_AF-A0A923PVW7-F1
#
_entry.id   AF-A0A923PVW7-F1
#
_cell.length_a   1.000
_cell.length_b   1.000
_cell.length_c   1.000
_cell.angle_alpha   90.00
_cell.angle_beta   90.00
_cell.angle_gamma   90.00
#
_symmetry.space_group_name_H-M   'P 1'
#
loop_
_entity.id
_entity.type
_entity.pdbx_description
1 polymer ?
#
loop_
_entity_poly.entity_id
_entity_poly.type
_entity_poly.pdbx_seq_one_letter_code
_entity_poly.pdbx_strand_id
1 'polypeptide(L)' 'MTTTTLEAEFRALSPAERISLVEELWDRIAAEPQSVPVTSAQRAELDRRLGALEKNPDAGRPWSEVRDELLRR' A
#
# COMPACT_ATOMS: atom_id res chain seq x y z
N MET A 1 19.24 6.23 -19.18
CA MET A 1 19.37 4.78 -18.96
C MET A 1 18.18 4.09 -19.59
N THR A 2 18.37 3.00 -20.31
CA THR A 2 17.27 2.17 -20.85
C THR A 2 16.73 1.28 -19.72
N THR A 3 15.43 1.02 -19.69
CA THR A 3 14.77 0.19 -18.66
C THR A 3 15.42 -1.18 -18.49
N THR A 4 15.95 -1.75 -19.58
CA THR A 4 16.66 -3.03 -19.61
C THR A 4 17.96 -3.03 -18.79
N THR A 5 18.69 -1.91 -18.75
CA THR A 5 19.94 -1.80 -17.97
C THR A 5 19.65 -1.78 -16.46
N LEU A 6 18.62 -1.04 -16.05
CA LEU A 6 18.22 -0.97 -14.64
C LEU A 6 17.77 -2.33 -14.10
N GLU A 7 17.04 -3.12 -14.90
CA GLU A 7 16.62 -4.46 -14.51
C GLU A 7 17.81 -5.41 -14.32
N ALA A 8 18.83 -5.33 -15.19
CA ALA A 8 20.03 -6.13 -15.08
C ALA A 8 20.84 -5.78 -13.81
N GLU A 9 21.01 -4.49 -13.51
CA GLU A 9 21.69 -4.02 -12.29
C GLU A 9 20.94 -4.46 -11.03
N PHE A 10 19.61 -4.32 -11.01
CA PHE A 10 18.78 -4.79 -9.89
C PHE A 10 18.90 -6.30 -9.67
N ARG A 11 18.93 -7.09 -10.76
CA ARG A 11 19.11 -8.55 -10.69
C ARG A 11 20.54 -8.95 -10.31
N ALA A 12 21.54 -8.07 -10.38
CA ALA A 12 22.89 -8.35 -9.92
C ALA A 12 23.02 -8.26 -8.38
N LEU A 13 22.13 -7.52 -7.71
CA LEU A 13 22.07 -7.41 -6.26
C LEU A 13 21.69 -8.75 -5.60
N SER A 14 22.16 -8.96 -4.37
CA SER A 14 21.69 -10.06 -3.51
C SER A 14 20.21 -9.88 -3.12
N PRO A 15 19.52 -10.94 -2.68
CA PRO A 15 18.14 -10.83 -2.23
C PRO A 15 17.92 -9.77 -1.13
N ALA A 16 18.84 -9.67 -0.18
CA ALA A 16 18.75 -8.68 0.90
C ALA A 16 18.87 -7.24 0.37
N GLU A 17 19.84 -6.98 -0.51
CA GLU A 17 20.03 -5.66 -1.11
C GLU A 17 18.84 -5.26 -2.00
N ARG A 18 18.22 -6.21 -2.71
CA ARG A 18 17.00 -5.95 -3.47
C ARG A 18 15.86 -5.53 -2.57
N ILE A 19 15.67 -6.22 -1.44
CA ILE A 19 14.62 -5.89 -0.47
C ILE A 19 14.87 -4.47 0.07
N SER A 20 16.07 -4.18 0.55
CA SER A 20 16.43 -2.84 1.06
C SER A 20 16.24 -1.75 0.02
N LEU A 21 16.63 -1.99 -1.24
CA LEU A 21 16.46 -1.02 -2.31
C LEU A 21 14.98 -0.80 -2.66
N VAL A 22 14.18 -1.87 -2.70
CA VAL A 22 12.73 -1.76 -2.95
C VAL A 22 12.07 -0.97 -1.81
N GLU A 23 12.42 -1.22 -0.56
CA GLU A 23 11.93 -0.47 0.60
C GLU A 23 12.29 1.01 0.50
N GLU A 24 13.57 1.34 0.23
CA GLU A 24 14.01 2.72 0.11
C GLU A 24 13.33 3.46 -1.05
N LEU A 25 13.16 2.79 -2.19
CA LEU A 25 12.43 3.36 -3.32
C LEU A 25 10.95 3.58 -2.98
N TRP A 26 10.34 2.65 -2.24
CA TRP A 26 8.96 2.76 -1.81
C TRP A 26 8.76 3.92 -0.84
N ASP A 27 9.67 4.11 0.12
CA ASP A 27 9.65 5.24 1.05
C ASP A 27 9.72 6.59 0.32
N ARG A 28 10.57 6.68 -0.71
CA ARG A 28 10.67 7.90 -1.54
C ARG A 28 9.40 8.18 -2.32
N ILE A 29 8.78 7.15 -2.91
CA ILE A 29 7.48 7.28 -3.59
C ILE A 29 6.40 7.73 -2.60
N ALA A 30 6.38 7.12 -1.41
CA ALA A 30 5.43 7.44 -0.36
C ALA A 30 5.61 8.85 0.22
N ALA A 31 6.83 9.41 0.16
CA ALA A 31 7.12 10.80 0.55
C ALA A 31 6.47 11.84 -0.37
N GLU A 32 5.96 11.44 -1.53
CA GLU A 32 5.25 12.29 -2.48
C GLU A 32 3.77 11.87 -2.67
N PRO A 33 2.93 11.92 -1.62
CA PRO A 33 1.56 11.40 -1.68
C PRO A 33 0.68 12.09 -2.74
N GLN A 34 0.98 13.35 -3.08
CA GLN A 34 0.34 14.09 -4.18
C GLN A 34 0.57 13.48 -5.57
N SER A 35 1.62 12.67 -5.76
CA SER A 35 1.91 11.99 -7.04
C SER A 35 0.89 10.90 -7.37
N VAL A 36 0.17 10.38 -6.37
CA VAL A 36 -0.89 9.39 -6.52
C VAL A 36 -2.21 10.00 -6.05
N PRO A 37 -2.91 10.74 -6.93
CA PRO A 37 -4.11 11.46 -6.54
C PRO A 37 -5.26 10.48 -6.23
N VAL A 38 -5.89 10.67 -5.07
CA VAL A 38 -7.15 9.99 -4.75
C VAL A 38 -8.25 10.52 -5.67
N THR A 39 -8.88 9.65 -6.44
CA THR A 39 -9.97 10.05 -7.34
C THR A 39 -11.19 10.54 -6.56
N SER A 40 -12.03 11.36 -7.18
CA SER A 40 -13.28 11.82 -6.55
C SER A 40 -14.19 10.64 -6.14
N ALA A 41 -14.21 9.56 -6.92
CA ALA A 41 -14.98 8.36 -6.61
C ALA A 41 -14.45 7.63 -5.37
N GLN A 42 -13.12 7.50 -5.24
CA GLN A 42 -12.51 6.91 -4.04
C GLN A 42 -12.76 7.77 -2.80
N ARG A 43 -12.67 9.10 -2.93
CA ARG A 43 -13.00 10.04 -1.85
C ARG A 43 -14.45 9.88 -1.38
N ALA A 44 -15.39 9.87 -2.32
CA ALA A 44 -16.80 9.67 -2.00
C ALA A 44 -17.09 8.33 -1.30
N GLU A 45 -16.39 7.26 -1.69
CA GLU A 45 -16.51 5.97 -1.02
C GLU A 45 -15.94 5.98 0.40
N LEU A 46 -14.83 6.69 0.63
CA LEU A 46 -14.28 6.86 1.98
C LEU A 46 -15.24 7.65 2.88
N ASP A 47 -15.79 8.76 2.38
CA ASP A 47 -16.76 9.57 3.12
C ASP A 47 -18.01 8.75 3.47
N ARG A 48 -18.51 7.95 2.52
CA ARG A 48 -19.65 7.04 2.74
C ARG A 48 -19.35 6.02 3.84
N ARG A 49 -18.15 5.42 3.85
CA ARG A 49 -17.75 4.43 4.87
C ARG A 49 -17.55 5.06 6.24
N LEU A 50 -16.95 6.24 6.31
CA LEU A 50 -16.80 7.00 7.55
C LEU A 50 -18.17 7.34 8.14
N GLY A 51 -19.09 7.90 7.35
CA GLY A 51 -20.44 8.20 7.82
C GLY A 51 -21.26 6.97 8.21
N ALA A 52 -20.98 5.79 7.64
CA ALA A 52 -21.60 4.54 8.08
C ALA A 52 -21.03 4.08 9.44
N LEU A 53 -19.72 4.21 9.64
CA LEU A 53 -19.06 3.88 10.91
C LEU A 53 -19.51 4.79 12.05
N GLU A 54 -19.65 6.10 11.80
CA GLU A 54 -20.16 7.06 12.80
C GLU A 54 -21.57 6.71 13.27
N LYS A 55 -22.43 6.23 12.35
CA LYS A 55 -23.81 5.83 12.66
C LYS A 55 -23.89 4.48 13.36
N ASN A 56 -22.93 3.59 13.11
CA ASN A 56 -22.88 2.27 13.71
C ASN A 56 -21.42 1.84 13.98
N PRO A 57 -20.84 2.27 15.12
CA PRO A 57 -19.45 1.99 15.46
C PRO A 57 -19.13 0.49 15.54
N ASP A 58 -20.12 -0.32 15.89
CA ASP A 58 -19.98 -1.77 16.07
C ASP A 58 -20.20 -2.58 14.78
N ALA A 59 -20.44 -1.91 13.63
CA ALA A 59 -20.59 -2.57 12.33
C ALA A 59 -19.29 -3.15 11.77
N GLY A 60 -18.14 -2.74 12.31
CA GLY A 60 -16.83 -3.19 11.88
C GLY A 60 -16.42 -4.52 12.52
N ARG A 61 -15.46 -5.22 11.89
CA ARG A 61 -14.74 -6.34 12.49
C ARG A 61 -13.40 -5.85 13.02
N PRO A 62 -12.93 -6.31 14.19
CA PRO A 62 -11.58 -6.04 14.66
C PRO A 62 -10.54 -6.46 13.63
N TRP A 63 -9.51 -5.64 13.42
CA TRP A 63 -8.44 -5.94 12.46
C TRP A 63 -7.75 -7.28 12.75
N SER A 64 -7.57 -7.63 14.02
CA SER A 64 -7.00 -8.91 14.43
C SER A 64 -7.77 -10.10 13.85
N GLU A 65 -9.10 -10.07 13.92
CA GLU A 65 -9.96 -11.15 13.42
C GLU A 65 -9.82 -11.34 11.91
N VAL A 66 -9.83 -10.23 11.15
CA VAL A 66 -9.68 -10.24 9.69
C VAL A 66 -8.28 -10.70 9.29
N ARG A 67 -7.23 -10.20 9.96
CA ARG A 67 -5.85 -10.58 9.70
C ARG A 67 -5.62 -12.07 9.97
N ASP A 68 -6.12 -12.58 11.09
CA ASP A 68 -5.95 -13.98 11.48
C ASP A 68 -6.75 -14.93 10.57
N GLU A 69 -7.82 -14.45 9.93
CA GLU A 69 -8.51 -15.17 8.84
C GLU A 69 -7.67 -15.22 7.55
N LEU A 70 -7.07 -14.10 7.14
CA LEU A 70 -6.25 -14.01 5.92
C LEU A 70 -4.99 -14.88 6.01
N LEU A 71 -4.33 -14.91 7.18
CA LEU A 71 -3.10 -15.67 7.40
C LEU A 71 -3.31 -17.18 7.61
N ARG A 72 -4.56 -17.63 7.76
CA ARG A 72 -4.90 -19.05 7.83
C ARG A 72 -4.98 -19.72 6.45
N ARG A 73 -4.84 -18.96 5.36
CA ARG A 73 -4.81 -19.44 3.98
C ARG A 73 -3.39 -19.46 3.43
#